data_AF-A0A2W5ZP22-F1
#
_entry.id   AF-A0A2W5ZP22-F1
#
_cell.length_a   1.000
_cell.length_b   1.000
_cell.length_c   1.000
_cell.angle_alpha   90.00
_cell.angle_beta   90.00
_cell.angle_gamma   90.00
#
_symmetry.space_group_name_H-M   'P 1'
#
loop_
_entity.id
_entity.type
_entity.pdbx_description
1 polymer ?
#
loop_
_entity_poly.entity_id
_entity_poly.type
_entity_poly.pdbx_seq_one_letter_code
_entity_poly.pdbx_strand_id
1 'polypeptide(L)'
;MARLLISLMTTLPLVYPSINLGIKRYHDRGKSGWWVFICWGPIISIIIIGFLRGIQNPSQSDWPEQLTPVMQLIPFVVVIGWLWYFIETGFLRGTKGPNEYGPDLLVEQAMRFARNAPTPPSI
;
A
#
# COMPACT_ATOMS: atom_id res chain seq x y z
N MET A 1 18.36 22.91 7.31
CA MET A 1 18.59 22.40 5.93
C MET A 1 19.24 21.01 5.91
N ALA A 2 20.42 20.79 6.50
CA ALA A 2 21.10 19.47 6.48
C ALA A 2 20.25 18.28 6.99
N ARG A 3 19.47 18.45 8.08
CA ARG A 3 18.57 17.40 8.61
C ARG A 3 17.53 16.95 7.60
N LEU A 4 16.94 17.88 6.84
CA LEU A 4 15.93 17.56 5.83
C LEU A 4 16.54 16.81 4.64
N LEU A 5 17.72 17.26 4.19
CA LEU A 5 18.44 16.60 3.11
C LEU A 5 18.79 15.15 3.47
N ILE A 6 19.34 14.92 4.67
CA ILE A 6 19.65 13.59 5.16
C ILE A 6 18.38 12.71 5.20
N SER A 7 17.28 13.22 5.76
CA SER A 7 16.01 12.46 5.80
C SER A 7 15.47 12.11 4.42
N LEU A 8 15.59 12.99 3.42
CA LEU A 8 15.14 12.70 2.06
C LEU A 8 16.02 11.64 1.39
N MET A 9 17.34 11.74 1.56
CA MET A 9 18.30 10.78 0.99
C MET A 9 18.14 9.38 1.60
N THR A 10 17.71 9.26 2.86
CA THR A 10 17.46 7.96 3.48
C THR A 10 16.08 7.40 3.18
N THR A 11 15.04 8.25 3.10
CA THR A 11 13.64 7.77 3.06
C THR A 11 13.20 7.39 1.66
N LEU A 12 13.57 8.15 0.62
CA LEU A 12 13.13 7.88 -0.75
C LEU A 12 13.55 6.50 -1.27
N PRO A 13 14.81 6.05 -1.08
CA PRO A 13 15.22 4.72 -1.52
C PRO A 13 14.49 3.58 -0.79
N LEU A 14 13.97 3.83 0.42
CA LEU A 14 13.23 2.84 1.21
C LEU A 14 11.75 2.80 0.82
N VAL A 15 11.15 3.94 0.49
CA VAL A 15 9.73 4.03 0.11
C VAL A 15 9.48 3.38 -1.25
N TYR A 16 10.40 3.53 -2.21
CA TYR A 16 10.25 2.96 -3.55
C TYR A 16 10.01 1.43 -3.56
N PRO A 17 10.87 0.58 -2.97
CA PRO A 17 10.63 -0.86 -2.93
C PRO A 17 9.37 -1.21 -2.14
N SER A 18 9.03 -0.49 -1.07
CA SER A 18 7.80 -0.72 -0.30
C SER A 18 6.54 -0.54 -1.13
N ILE A 19 6.47 0.51 -1.96
CA ILE A 19 5.33 0.74 -2.87
C ILE A 19 5.25 -0.35 -3.93
N ASN A 20 6.38 -0.70 -4.57
CA ASN A 20 6.40 -1.76 -5.59
C ASN A 20 5.98 -3.12 -5.04
N LEU A 21 6.42 -3.47 -3.84
CA LEU A 21 6.00 -4.70 -3.15
C LEU A 21 4.50 -4.68 -2.85
N GLY A 22 3.97 -3.55 -2.37
CA GLY A 22 2.54 -3.37 -2.14
C GLY A 22 1.73 -3.58 -3.41
N ILE A 23 2.13 -2.94 -4.52
CA ILE A 23 1.47 -3.06 -5.83
C ILE A 23 1.45 -4.52 -6.28
N LYS A 24 2.60 -5.19 -6.22
CA LYS A 24 2.71 -6.61 -6.56
C LYS A 24 1.78 -7.47 -5.70
N ARG A 25 1.71 -7.25 -4.38
CA ARG A 25 0.85 -8.03 -3.48
C ARG A 25 -0.64 -7.82 -3.73
N TYR A 26 -1.05 -6.61 -4.13
CA TYR A 26 -2.43 -6.39 -4.57
C TYR A 26 -2.73 -7.08 -5.89
N HIS A 27 -1.80 -7.04 -6.85
CA HIS A 27 -1.92 -7.77 -8.12
C HIS A 27 -1.99 -9.29 -7.91
N ASP A 28 -1.16 -9.84 -7.01
CA ASP A 28 -1.21 -11.26 -6.63
C ASP A 28 -2.59 -11.67 -6.09
N ARG A 29 -3.42 -10.71 -5.67
CA ARG A 29 -4.77 -10.91 -5.14
C ARG A 29 -5.88 -10.50 -6.12
N GLY A 30 -5.54 -10.21 -7.38
CA GLY A 30 -6.51 -9.78 -8.39
C GLY A 30 -7.10 -8.39 -8.11
N LYS A 31 -6.39 -7.54 -7.36
CA LYS A 31 -6.79 -6.15 -7.08
C LYS A 31 -5.85 -5.18 -7.77
N SER A 32 -6.31 -3.96 -8.04
CA SER A 32 -5.48 -2.91 -8.65
C SER A 32 -4.34 -2.44 -7.74
N GLY A 33 -3.18 -2.11 -8.31
CA GLY A 33 -2.06 -1.53 -7.56
C GLY A 33 -2.38 -0.22 -6.85
N TRP A 34 -3.43 0.48 -7.29
CA TRP A 34 -3.92 1.72 -6.67
C TRP A 34 -4.36 1.55 -5.21
N TRP A 35 -4.72 0.33 -4.79
CA TRP A 35 -5.07 0.04 -3.40
C TRP A 35 -3.93 0.34 -2.41
N VAL A 36 -2.67 0.42 -2.86
CA VAL A 36 -1.55 0.87 -2.02
C VAL A 36 -1.74 2.28 -1.46
N PHE A 37 -2.43 3.15 -2.21
CA PHE A 37 -2.59 4.55 -1.81
C PHE A 37 -3.74 4.78 -0.84
N ILE A 38 -4.54 3.77 -0.50
CA ILE A 38 -5.71 3.97 0.36
C ILE A 38 -5.32 4.46 1.77
N CYS A 39 -4.17 4.02 2.28
CA CYS A 39 -3.62 4.47 3.57
C CYS A 39 -3.09 5.91 3.53
N TRP A 40 -2.85 6.45 2.33
CA TRP A 40 -2.42 7.84 2.14
C TRP A 40 -3.59 8.83 2.19
N GLY A 41 -4.82 8.37 1.90
CA GLY A 41 -6.02 9.20 1.93
C GLY A 41 -6.16 10.03 3.21
N PRO A 42 -6.18 9.40 4.40
CA PRO A 42 -6.27 10.12 5.67
C PRO A 42 -5.12 11.13 5.90
N ILE A 43 -3.90 10.78 5.50
CA ILE A 43 -2.71 11.65 5.65
C ILE A 43 -2.86 12.88 4.76
N ILE A 44 -3.26 12.69 3.50
CA ILE A 44 -3.49 13.77 2.55
C ILE A 44 -4.63 14.67 3.03
N SER A 45 -5.72 14.10 3.56
CA SER A 45 -6.81 14.88 4.13
C SER A 45 -6.34 15.76 5.29
N ILE A 46 -5.51 15.25 6.21
CA ILE A 46 -4.96 16.03 7.32
C ILE A 46 -4.08 17.18 6.80
N ILE A 47 -3.23 16.91 5.81
CA ILE A 47 -2.34 17.91 5.22
C ILE A 47 -3.15 19.02 4.52
N ILE A 48 -4.14 18.66 3.70
CA ILE A 48 -5.00 19.62 3.00
C ILE A 48 -5.78 20.46 4.01
N ILE A 49 -6.40 19.82 5.01
CA ILE A 49 -7.16 20.51 6.04
C ILE A 49 -6.25 21.47 6.83
N GLY A 50 -5.04 21.04 7.20
CA GLY A 50 -4.04 21.89 7.87
C GLY A 50 -3.59 23.07 7.01
N PHE A 51 -3.37 22.84 5.72
CA PHE A 51 -2.96 23.86 4.76
C PHE A 51 -4.05 24.91 4.53
N LEU A 52 -5.29 24.48 4.27
CA LEU A 52 -6.44 25.38 4.07
C LEU A 52 -6.67 26.28 5.31
N ARG A 53 -6.50 25.74 6.53
CA ARG A 53 -6.58 26.51 7.78
C ARG A 53 -5.49 27.59 7.88
N GLY A 54 -4.26 27.25 7.48
CA GLY A 54 -3.11 28.18 7.54
C GLY A 54 -3.28 29.42 6.67
N ILE A 55 -4.14 29.35 5.64
CA ILE A 55 -4.50 30.48 4.78
C ILE A 55 -5.54 31.39 5.44
N GLN A 56 -6.44 30.83 6.26
CA GLN A 56 -7.59 31.54 6.80
C GLN A 56 -7.26 32.34 8.07
N ASN A 57 -6.60 31.74 9.08
CA ASN A 57 -6.21 32.41 10.33
C ASN A 57 -5.17 31.57 11.10
N PRO A 58 -3.86 31.88 11.02
CA PRO A 58 -2.80 31.05 11.59
C PRO A 58 -2.71 31.07 13.13
N SER A 59 -3.41 31.98 13.82
CA SER A 59 -3.30 32.14 15.28
C SER A 59 -4.49 31.64 16.10
N GLN A 60 -5.59 31.17 15.49
CA GLN A 60 -6.77 30.72 16.22
C GLN A 60 -7.28 29.37 15.68
N SER A 61 -7.45 28.40 16.58
CA SER A 61 -8.06 27.11 16.23
C SER A 61 -9.58 27.27 16.18
N ASP A 62 -10.11 27.71 15.04
CA ASP A 62 -11.54 27.94 14.81
C ASP A 62 -12.37 26.63 14.70
N TRP A 63 -11.86 25.50 15.20
CA TRP A 63 -12.63 24.26 15.20
C TRP A 63 -13.70 24.37 16.26
N PRO A 64 -14.99 24.18 15.92
CA PRO A 64 -16.05 24.15 16.92
C PRO A 64 -15.64 23.17 18.00
N GLU A 65 -15.62 23.59 19.26
CA GLU A 65 -15.17 22.75 20.37
C GLU A 65 -15.94 21.40 20.42
N GLN A 66 -17.17 21.40 19.91
CA GLN A 66 -18.02 20.23 19.77
C GLN A 66 -17.46 19.17 18.79
N LEU A 67 -16.63 19.57 17.81
CA LEU A 67 -16.01 18.67 16.82
C LEU A 67 -14.60 18.19 17.24
N THR A 68 -13.99 18.81 18.25
CA THR A 68 -12.69 18.38 18.82
C THR A 68 -12.63 16.88 19.15
N PRO A 69 -13.63 16.25 19.80
CA PRO A 69 -13.58 14.81 20.04
C PRO A 69 -13.59 13.98 18.75
N VAL A 70 -14.26 14.43 17.69
CA VAL A 70 -14.25 13.75 16.38
C VAL A 70 -12.87 13.79 15.74
N MET A 71 -12.15 14.90 15.88
CA MET A 71 -10.78 15.03 15.38
C MET A 71 -9.81 14.05 16.07
N GLN A 72 -10.08 13.69 17.34
CA GLN A 72 -9.30 12.68 18.07
C GLN A 72 -9.55 11.25 17.56
N LEU A 73 -10.62 11.00 16.80
CA LEU A 73 -10.91 9.68 16.21
C LEU A 73 -10.15 9.43 14.90
N ILE A 74 -9.74 10.49 14.18
CA ILE A 74 -9.06 10.38 12.89
C ILE A 74 -7.76 9.54 12.97
N PRO A 75 -6.87 9.73 13.98
CA PRO A 75 -5.70 8.88 14.13
C PRO A 75 -6.02 7.39 14.28
N PHE A 76 -7.13 7.02 14.93
CA PHE A 76 -7.53 5.62 15.06
C PHE A 76 -7.93 5.02 13.71
N VAL A 77 -8.66 5.77 12.88
CA VAL A 77 -9.00 5.35 11.51
C VAL A 77 -7.73 5.14 10.68
N VAL A 78 -6.74 6.03 10.83
CA VAL A 78 -5.44 5.91 10.17
C VAL A 78 -4.75 4.62 10.61
N VAL A 79 -4.61 4.39 11.92
CA VAL A 79 -3.97 3.19 12.49
C VAL A 79 -4.67 1.91 12.04
N ILE A 80 -6.00 1.88 12.06
CA ILE A 80 -6.79 0.72 11.59
C ILE A 80 -6.54 0.48 10.10
N GLY A 81 -6.49 1.54 9.28
CA GLY A 81 -6.18 1.43 7.86
C GLY A 81 -4.79 0.85 7.60
N TRP A 82 -3.76 1.30 8.35
CA TRP A 82 -2.41 0.76 8.27
C TRP A 82 -2.33 -0.70 8.75
N LEU A 83 -3.06 -1.04 9.81
CA LEU A 83 -3.15 -2.41 10.31
C LEU A 83 -3.81 -3.32 9.28
N TRP A 84 -4.93 -2.89 8.69
CA TRP A 84 -5.60 -3.62 7.61
C TRP A 84 -4.66 -3.82 6.42
N TYR A 85 -3.98 -2.77 5.95
CA TYR A 85 -3.00 -2.87 4.87
C TYR A 85 -1.88 -3.87 5.17
N PHE A 86 -1.35 -3.85 6.39
CA PHE A 86 -0.31 -4.78 6.81
C PHE A 86 -0.81 -6.23 6.84
N ILE A 87 -2.04 -6.46 7.32
CA ILE A 87 -2.66 -7.79 7.30
C ILE A 87 -2.89 -8.28 5.86
N GLU A 88 -3.45 -7.41 5.02
CA GLU A 88 -3.81 -7.67 3.63
C GLU A 88 -2.60 -8.01 2.76
N THR A 89 -1.50 -7.26 2.92
CA THR A 89 -0.28 -7.45 2.15
C THR A 89 0.70 -8.43 2.81
N GLY A 90 0.69 -8.58 4.13
CA GLY A 90 1.63 -9.43 4.87
C GLY A 90 1.18 -10.87 5.04
N PHE A 91 -0.07 -11.09 5.45
CA PHE A 91 -0.52 -12.42 5.93
C PHE A 91 -1.50 -13.12 5.01
N LEU A 92 -2.25 -12.37 4.19
CA LEU A 92 -3.25 -12.96 3.33
C LEU A 92 -2.65 -13.52 2.03
N ARG A 93 -3.22 -14.65 1.59
CA ARG A 93 -2.76 -15.37 0.39
C ARG A 93 -3.20 -14.66 -0.89
N GLY A 94 -2.39 -14.79 -1.95
CA GLY A 94 -2.77 -14.45 -3.32
C GLY A 94 -3.95 -15.29 -3.86
N THR A 95 -4.54 -14.86 -4.96
CA THR A 95 -5.54 -15.62 -5.72
C THR A 95 -4.92 -16.91 -6.25
N LYS A 96 -5.70 -18.00 -6.30
CA LYS A 96 -5.26 -19.26 -6.90
C LYS A 96 -5.50 -19.22 -8.42
N GLY A 97 -4.53 -19.69 -9.20
CA GLY A 97 -4.64 -19.73 -10.66
C GLY A 97 -4.37 -18.38 -11.33
N PRO A 98 -4.49 -18.32 -12.66
CA PRO A 98 -4.25 -17.10 -13.44
C PRO A 98 -5.17 -15.96 -13.01
N ASN A 99 -4.65 -14.74 -13.00
CA ASN A 99 -5.44 -13.53 -12.79
C ASN A 99 -5.16 -12.51 -13.91
N GLU A 100 -5.83 -11.35 -13.87
CA GLU A 100 -5.69 -10.28 -14.86
C GLU A 100 -4.27 -9.70 -14.95
N TYR A 101 -3.43 -9.94 -13.93
CA TYR A 101 -2.06 -9.45 -13.84
C TYR A 101 -1.00 -10.49 -14.25
N GLY A 102 -1.41 -11.74 -14.52
CA GLY A 102 -0.52 -12.76 -15.06
C GLY A 102 -0.91 -14.21 -14.70
N PRO A 103 -0.22 -15.18 -15.33
CA PRO A 103 -0.37 -16.59 -15.02
C PRO A 103 0.21 -16.93 -13.63
N ASP A 104 -0.36 -17.93 -12.97
CA ASP A 104 0.21 -18.50 -11.75
C ASP A 104 1.57 -19.14 -12.07
N LEU A 105 2.64 -18.61 -11.45
CA LEU A 105 4.00 -19.07 -11.68
C LEU A 105 4.17 -20.56 -11.39
N LEU A 106 3.42 -21.12 -10.45
CA LEU A 106 3.50 -22.54 -10.12
C LEU A 106 2.96 -23.41 -11.26
N VAL A 107 1.86 -22.98 -11.88
CA VAL A 107 1.26 -23.67 -13.03
C VAL A 107 2.16 -23.53 -14.25
N GLU A 108 2.69 -22.33 -14.50
CA GLU A 108 3.60 -22.10 -15.63
C GLU A 108 4.91 -22.91 -15.48
N GLN A 109 5.50 -22.95 -14.29
CA GLN A 109 6.67 -23.77 -14.03
C GLN A 109 6.37 -25.26 -14.23
N ALA A 110 5.27 -25.77 -13.68
CA ALA A 110 4.85 -27.16 -13.88
C ALA A 110 4.68 -27.51 -15.36
N MET A 111 4.05 -26.62 -16.14
CA MET A 111 3.87 -26.77 -17.58
C MET A 111 5.19 -26.76 -18.34
N ARG A 112 6.14 -25.89 -17.96
CA ARG A 112 7.49 -25.86 -18.55
C ARG A 112 8.26 -27.14 -18.24
N PHE A 113 8.16 -27.66 -17.02
CA PHE A 113 8.78 -28.93 -16.64
C PHE A 113 8.18 -30.11 -17.41
N ALA A 114 6.85 -30.19 -17.52
CA ALA A 114 6.19 -31.23 -18.29
C ALA A 114 6.57 -31.20 -19.78
N ARG A 115 6.67 -30.00 -20.37
CA ARG A 115 7.10 -29.83 -21.76
C ARG A 115 8.54 -30.28 -22.02
N ASN A 116 9.43 -30.03 -21.06
CA ASN A 116 10.85 -30.33 -21.17
C ASN A 116 11.23 -31.69 -20.56
N ALA A 117 10.27 -32.45 -20.05
CA ALA A 117 10.52 -33.77 -19.49
C ALA A 117 11.00 -34.71 -20.60
N PRO A 118 12.09 -35.47 -20.39
CA PRO A 118 12.51 -36.47 -21.38
C PRO A 118 11.39 -37.48 -21.58
N THR A 119 11.11 -37.82 -22.84
CA THR A 119 10.13 -38.85 -23.17
C THR A 119 10.56 -40.18 -22.52
N PRO A 120 9.63 -40.93 -21.89
CA PRO A 120 9.96 -42.23 -21.35
C PRO A 120 10.50 -43.15 -22.45
N PRO A 121 11.42 -44.07 -22.13
CA PRO A 121 11.89 -45.04 -23.11
C PRO A 121 10.70 -45.86 -23.63
N SER A 122 10.62 -45.99 -24.96
CA SER A 122 9.66 -46.90 -25.59
C SER A 122 10.03 -48.33 -25.19
N ILE A 123 9.10 -49.02 -24.52
CA ILE A 123 9.20 -50.44 -24.15
C ILE A 123 9.12 -51.30 -25.41
#